data_AF-A0A1I8HZU6-F1
#
_entry.id   AF-A0A1I8HZU6-F1
#
_cell.length_a   1.000
_cell.length_b   1.000
_cell.length_c   1.000
_cell.angle_alpha   90.00
_cell.angle_beta   90.00
_cell.angle_gamma   90.00
#
_symmetry.space_group_name_H-M   'P 1'
#
loop_
_entity.id
_entity.type
_entity.pdbx_description
1 polymer ?
#
loop_
_entity_poly.entity_id
_entity_poly.type
_entity_poly.pdbx_seq_one_letter_code
_entity_poly.pdbx_strand_id
1 'polypeptide(L)'
;MSQRSPWLSALGKLFAVMPTVSAGCLDMLDIVTALSEPFAQFAANAGVGCCFLACSDALLPYEFDSISLISNSTCSRRLAESDIVALAHPTVDLSLATGHGVYCVDVDQGELSNQEDYRCSSNSFTVLDCSRVLQKPTIAEMRSASGLIDSTDGSILIDSNFWLNGHFIEALLAWRDANESSMAGVELDAYGDLLRGLGRDAHLDDYVNEIRNLTRPPSPSTAARLAQLRTSLFELLKGRQLKLCRIERSALVHIGSTKEYLNNLFQPIELARCFSTAAAPDSGPILVTNSRINIANGLEISSNGTGSALEFCEISARSCRIGSGCLLSHCRCREPEAELVIPDGWVLQTVPLLAGAGQVTWAWHSDDNPKQRSLSEAKFLGRPLWNSFIARPAIGRGGVVWQWQPVDC
;
A
#
# COMPACT_ATOMS: atom_id res chain seq x y z
N MET A 1 6.24 4.90 8.76
CA MET A 1 6.18 5.59 7.43
C MET A 1 6.49 4.68 6.20
N SER A 2 5.62 4.68 5.18
CA SER A 2 5.76 3.93 3.92
C SER A 2 6.72 4.62 2.91
N GLN A 3 8.03 4.59 3.20
CA GLN A 3 9.09 5.28 2.44
C GLN A 3 9.54 4.57 1.14
N ARG A 4 8.89 3.47 0.74
CA ARG A 4 9.35 2.60 -0.36
C ARG A 4 8.89 3.02 -1.76
N SER A 5 7.92 3.92 -1.87
CA SER A 5 7.42 4.42 -3.18
C SER A 5 7.48 5.96 -3.25
N PRO A 6 8.68 6.57 -3.17
CA PRO A 6 8.79 8.03 -3.25
C PRO A 6 8.31 8.60 -4.59
N TRP A 7 8.35 7.78 -5.66
CA TRP A 7 7.88 8.15 -6.99
C TRP A 7 6.38 8.44 -7.08
N LEU A 8 5.54 7.88 -6.19
CA LEU A 8 4.08 8.05 -6.25
C LEU A 8 3.68 9.51 -6.05
N SER A 9 4.25 10.18 -5.04
CA SER A 9 4.04 11.61 -4.79
C SER A 9 4.97 12.09 -3.69
N ALA A 10 5.57 13.27 -3.90
CA ALA A 10 6.34 13.97 -2.87
C ALA A 10 5.46 14.47 -1.70
N LEU A 11 4.14 14.58 -1.91
CA LEU A 11 3.16 14.98 -0.88
C LEU A 11 2.65 13.79 -0.06
N GLY A 12 2.99 12.57 -0.45
CA GLY A 12 2.50 11.33 0.16
C GLY A 12 1.58 10.56 -0.79
N LYS A 13 1.54 9.23 -0.62
CA LYS A 13 0.91 8.29 -1.56
C LYS A 13 -0.58 8.53 -1.77
N LEU A 14 -1.29 9.04 -0.76
CA LEU A 14 -2.71 9.38 -0.86
C LEU A 14 -2.99 10.47 -1.91
N PHE A 15 -2.00 11.32 -2.21
CA PHE A 15 -2.09 12.38 -3.22
C PHE A 15 -1.36 12.01 -4.51
N ALA A 16 -1.09 10.72 -4.71
CA ALA A 16 -0.53 10.24 -5.97
C ALA A 16 -1.60 10.28 -7.05
N VAL A 17 -1.26 10.87 -8.19
CA VAL A 17 -2.12 10.86 -9.36
C VAL A 17 -1.95 9.52 -10.05
N MET A 18 -3.04 8.80 -10.27
CA MET A 18 -3.01 7.50 -10.90
C MET A 18 -3.13 7.62 -12.42
N PRO A 19 -2.42 6.77 -13.19
CA PRO A 19 -2.45 6.82 -14.65
C PRO A 19 -3.75 6.21 -15.20
N THR A 20 -4.83 6.98 -15.16
CA THR A 20 -6.11 6.63 -15.81
C THR A 20 -6.08 6.97 -17.30
N VAL A 21 -6.76 6.18 -18.13
CA VAL A 21 -6.84 6.41 -19.59
C VAL A 21 -8.08 7.19 -20.03
N SER A 22 -9.09 7.37 -19.18
CA SER A 22 -10.35 8.04 -19.52
C SER A 22 -10.55 9.33 -18.70
N ALA A 23 -10.53 10.46 -19.42
CA ALA A 23 -11.13 11.78 -19.12
C ALA A 23 -10.92 12.47 -17.74
N GLY A 24 -9.93 12.07 -16.95
CA GLY A 24 -9.53 12.83 -15.76
C GLY A 24 -8.43 12.13 -14.98
N CYS A 25 -7.48 12.91 -14.47
CA CYS A 25 -6.49 12.42 -13.50
C CYS A 25 -7.22 12.13 -12.18
N LEU A 26 -7.46 10.86 -11.86
CA LEU A 26 -7.90 10.49 -10.50
C LEU A 26 -6.68 10.38 -9.62
N ASP A 27 -6.77 10.89 -8.40
CA ASP A 27 -5.76 10.62 -7.39
C ASP A 27 -6.17 9.46 -6.47
N MET A 28 -5.21 8.96 -5.68
CA MET A 28 -5.46 7.91 -4.70
C MET A 28 -6.52 8.30 -3.67
N LEU A 29 -6.70 9.59 -3.38
CA LEU A 29 -7.73 10.06 -2.46
C LEU A 29 -9.13 9.88 -3.06
N ASP A 30 -9.33 10.23 -4.33
CA ASP A 30 -10.60 10.01 -5.04
C ASP A 30 -10.98 8.53 -5.02
N ILE A 31 -10.01 7.66 -5.29
CA ILE A 31 -10.23 6.21 -5.36
C ILE A 31 -10.54 5.64 -3.98
N VAL A 32 -9.74 5.97 -2.97
CA VAL A 32 -9.97 5.51 -1.60
C VAL A 32 -11.32 6.01 -1.09
N THR A 33 -11.70 7.24 -1.43
CA THR A 33 -13.00 7.82 -1.06
C THR A 33 -14.16 7.08 -1.71
N ALA A 34 -14.09 6.85 -3.03
CA ALA A 34 -15.11 6.11 -3.77
C ALA A 34 -15.27 4.68 -3.27
N LEU A 35 -14.15 3.99 -3.00
CA LEU A 35 -14.19 2.65 -2.41
C LEU A 35 -14.80 2.71 -1.01
N SER A 36 -14.50 3.71 -0.19
CA SER A 36 -15.04 3.81 1.17
C SER A 36 -16.54 4.16 1.25
N GLU A 37 -17.14 4.68 0.16
CA GLU A 37 -18.51 5.18 0.14
C GLU A 37 -19.58 4.17 0.63
N PRO A 38 -19.59 2.88 0.19
CA PRO A 38 -20.60 1.92 0.62
C PRO A 38 -20.61 1.70 2.14
N PHE A 39 -19.43 1.79 2.78
CA PHE A 39 -19.29 1.68 4.23
C PHE A 39 -19.72 2.95 4.96
N ALA A 40 -19.47 4.12 4.38
CA ALA A 40 -20.00 5.39 4.90
C ALA A 40 -21.54 5.42 4.84
N GLN A 41 -22.13 4.96 3.73
CA GLN A 41 -23.58 4.80 3.60
C GLN A 41 -24.13 3.83 4.66
N PHE A 42 -23.48 2.68 4.85
CA PHE A 42 -23.85 1.74 5.90
C PHE A 42 -23.83 2.41 7.29
N ALA A 43 -22.74 3.08 7.67
CA ALA A 43 -22.61 3.70 8.98
C ALA A 43 -23.69 4.78 9.22
N ALA A 44 -23.99 5.59 8.20
CA ALA A 44 -25.06 6.58 8.26
C ALA A 44 -26.44 5.93 8.46
N ASN A 45 -26.73 4.83 7.76
CA ASN A 45 -28.00 4.11 7.90
C ASN A 45 -28.13 3.39 9.25
N ALA A 46 -27.04 2.85 9.77
CA ALA A 46 -27.00 2.19 11.07
C ALA A 46 -26.97 3.18 12.24
N GLY A 47 -26.86 4.49 11.98
CA GLY A 47 -26.83 5.54 13.00
C GLY A 47 -25.59 5.48 13.91
N VAL A 48 -24.49 4.89 13.43
CA VAL A 48 -23.25 4.71 14.19
C VAL A 48 -22.21 5.74 13.75
N GLY A 49 -21.68 6.48 14.73
CA GLY A 49 -20.46 7.25 14.52
C GLY A 49 -19.28 6.30 14.25
N CYS A 50 -18.47 6.58 13.25
CA CYS A 50 -17.38 5.70 12.86
C CYS A 50 -16.16 6.47 12.31
N CYS A 51 -14.98 5.84 12.40
CA CYS A 51 -13.80 6.21 11.64
C CYS A 51 -13.42 5.04 10.73
N PHE A 52 -13.26 5.31 9.44
CA PHE A 52 -12.76 4.34 8.47
C PHE A 52 -11.27 4.55 8.25
N LEU A 53 -10.46 3.56 8.58
CA LEU A 53 -9.02 3.58 8.36
C LEU A 53 -8.70 2.87 7.05
N ALA A 54 -8.15 3.65 6.11
CA ALA A 54 -7.74 3.16 4.81
C ALA A 54 -6.23 3.24 4.62
N CYS A 55 -5.66 2.22 3.97
CA CYS A 55 -4.29 2.27 3.49
C CYS A 55 -4.18 3.14 2.22
N SER A 56 -3.04 3.81 2.05
CA SER A 56 -2.76 4.67 0.88
C SER A 56 -1.80 4.03 -0.11
N ASP A 57 -1.37 2.80 0.13
CA ASP A 57 -0.46 2.04 -0.72
C ASP A 57 -1.03 0.72 -1.23
N ALA A 58 -2.34 0.54 -1.15
CA ALA A 58 -3.04 -0.49 -1.89
C ALA A 58 -4.31 0.05 -2.53
N LEU A 59 -4.67 -0.55 -3.65
CA LEU A 59 -5.98 -0.40 -4.28
C LEU A 59 -6.81 -1.62 -3.93
N LEU A 60 -8.08 -1.39 -3.64
CA LEU A 60 -9.02 -2.40 -3.16
C LEU A 60 -10.23 -2.47 -4.08
N PRO A 61 -10.09 -2.93 -5.33
CA PRO A 61 -11.26 -3.18 -6.16
C PRO A 61 -12.10 -4.29 -5.54
N TYR A 62 -13.39 -4.04 -5.42
CA TYR A 62 -14.34 -5.06 -5.01
C TYR A 62 -15.75 -4.79 -5.53
N GLU A 63 -16.53 -5.86 -5.56
CA GLU A 63 -17.96 -5.79 -5.73
C GLU A 63 -18.63 -5.92 -4.36
N PHE A 64 -19.36 -4.88 -3.95
CA PHE A 64 -20.01 -4.83 -2.66
C PHE A 64 -21.42 -4.25 -2.79
N ASP A 65 -22.41 -5.00 -2.34
CA ASP A 65 -23.81 -4.57 -2.34
C ASP A 65 -24.19 -4.01 -0.95
N SER A 66 -24.01 -2.70 -0.77
CA SER A 66 -24.38 -2.01 0.46
C SER A 66 -25.88 -2.07 0.76
N ILE A 67 -26.74 -2.15 -0.26
CA ILE A 67 -28.18 -2.25 -0.09
C ILE A 67 -28.53 -3.57 0.59
N SER A 68 -27.94 -4.67 0.12
CA SER A 68 -28.09 -5.98 0.77
C SER A 68 -27.60 -5.94 2.21
N LEU A 69 -26.46 -5.30 2.51
CA LEU A 69 -25.97 -5.16 3.88
C LEU A 69 -26.95 -4.39 4.77
N ILE A 70 -27.43 -3.24 4.31
CA ILE A 70 -28.32 -2.36 5.07
C ILE A 70 -29.68 -3.05 5.31
N SER A 71 -30.21 -3.74 4.30
CA SER A 71 -31.50 -4.44 4.38
C SER A 71 -31.46 -5.69 5.28
N ASN A 72 -30.29 -6.33 5.42
CA ASN A 72 -30.14 -7.50 6.26
C ASN A 72 -29.94 -7.07 7.72
N SER A 73 -31.04 -7.04 8.48
CA SER A 73 -31.03 -6.53 9.86
C SER A 73 -30.08 -7.28 10.79
N THR A 74 -29.78 -8.56 10.54
CA THR A 74 -28.85 -9.35 11.35
C THR A 74 -27.40 -8.97 11.04
N CYS A 75 -27.01 -8.94 9.76
CA CYS A 75 -25.67 -8.54 9.35
C CYS A 75 -25.38 -7.10 9.78
N SER A 76 -26.31 -6.19 9.48
CA SER A 76 -26.21 -4.78 9.80
C SER A 76 -25.99 -4.54 11.29
N ARG A 77 -26.80 -5.19 12.15
CA ARG A 77 -26.66 -5.12 13.61
C ARG A 77 -25.33 -5.67 14.10
N ARG A 78 -24.93 -6.87 13.66
CA ARG A 78 -23.66 -7.50 14.07
C ARG A 78 -22.47 -6.61 13.77
N LEU A 79 -22.48 -5.97 12.61
CA LEU A 79 -21.45 -5.02 12.27
C LEU A 79 -21.56 -3.77 13.16
N ALA A 80 -22.73 -3.11 13.21
CA ALA A 80 -22.91 -1.83 13.91
C ALA A 80 -22.59 -1.89 15.42
N GLU A 81 -22.83 -3.03 16.06
CA GLU A 81 -22.57 -3.24 17.49
C GLU A 81 -21.12 -3.62 17.80
N SER A 82 -20.30 -3.90 16.78
CA SER A 82 -18.90 -4.24 16.96
C SER A 82 -18.05 -3.01 17.28
N ASP A 83 -17.02 -3.19 18.11
CA ASP A 83 -16.02 -2.14 18.34
C ASP A 83 -15.22 -1.89 17.05
N ILE A 84 -14.91 -2.98 16.33
CA ILE A 84 -14.04 -2.99 15.16
C ILE A 84 -14.60 -3.96 14.11
N VAL A 85 -14.67 -3.49 12.88
CA VAL A 85 -15.00 -4.32 11.72
C VAL A 85 -13.89 -4.19 10.71
N ALA A 86 -13.26 -5.31 10.40
CA ALA A 86 -12.17 -5.35 9.44
C ALA A 86 -12.65 -5.92 8.09
N LEU A 87 -12.21 -5.31 6.99
CA LEU A 87 -12.45 -5.88 5.68
C LEU A 87 -11.49 -7.05 5.48
N ALA A 88 -12.05 -8.15 4.99
CA ALA A 88 -11.33 -9.39 4.78
C ALA A 88 -11.42 -9.82 3.33
N HIS A 89 -10.27 -10.10 2.72
CA HIS A 89 -10.17 -10.44 1.31
C HIS A 89 -9.72 -11.89 1.15
N PRO A 90 -10.50 -12.74 0.46
CA PRO A 90 -10.08 -14.11 0.21
C PRO A 90 -8.94 -14.15 -0.81
N THR A 91 -7.90 -14.91 -0.51
CA THR A 91 -6.81 -15.22 -1.44
C THR A 91 -6.36 -16.67 -1.29
N VAL A 92 -5.83 -17.25 -2.36
CA VAL A 92 -5.17 -18.57 -2.35
C VAL A 92 -3.64 -18.43 -2.42
N ASP A 93 -3.13 -17.22 -2.60
CA ASP A 93 -1.69 -16.96 -2.66
C ASP A 93 -1.10 -16.77 -1.26
N LEU A 94 -0.51 -17.85 -0.74
CA LEU A 94 0.22 -17.82 0.54
C LEU A 94 1.42 -16.88 0.50
N SER A 95 2.05 -16.66 -0.67
CA SER A 95 3.18 -15.74 -0.77
C SER A 95 2.71 -14.30 -0.52
N LEU A 96 1.60 -13.90 -1.16
CA LEU A 96 0.98 -12.60 -0.91
C LEU A 96 0.67 -12.41 0.58
N ALA A 97 0.03 -13.39 1.21
CA ALA A 97 -0.39 -13.29 2.60
C ALA A 97 0.76 -13.09 3.61
N THR A 98 2.00 -13.49 3.29
CA THR A 98 3.16 -13.18 4.15
C THR A 98 3.43 -11.68 4.30
N GLY A 99 2.94 -10.87 3.37
CA GLY A 99 3.03 -9.40 3.41
C GLY A 99 1.93 -8.71 4.24
N HIS A 100 0.91 -9.46 4.67
CA HIS A 100 -0.34 -8.94 5.22
C HIS A 100 -0.66 -9.50 6.61
N GLY A 101 -1.59 -8.86 7.32
CA GLY A 101 -2.30 -9.49 8.41
C GLY A 101 -3.21 -10.59 7.86
N VAL A 102 -3.29 -11.73 8.56
CA VAL A 102 -4.12 -12.87 8.18
C VAL A 102 -5.08 -13.17 9.32
N TYR A 103 -6.36 -13.20 9.02
CA TYR A 103 -7.40 -13.45 10.01
C TYR A 103 -7.58 -14.94 10.25
N CYS A 104 -7.56 -15.35 11.52
CA CYS A 104 -8.07 -16.65 11.93
C CYS A 104 -9.58 -16.50 12.20
N VAL A 105 -10.38 -17.29 11.51
CA VAL A 105 -11.83 -17.39 11.72
C VAL A 105 -12.17 -18.69 12.43
N ASP A 106 -13.26 -18.67 13.18
CA ASP A 106 -13.78 -19.89 13.77
C ASP A 106 -14.38 -20.77 12.69
N VAL A 107 -13.63 -21.79 12.27
CA VAL A 107 -14.17 -22.82 11.38
C VAL A 107 -15.10 -23.68 12.22
N ASP A 108 -16.39 -23.62 11.87
CA ASP A 108 -17.46 -24.41 12.51
C ASP A 108 -17.01 -25.86 12.72
N GLN A 109 -16.86 -26.26 13.99
CA GLN A 109 -16.87 -27.66 14.38
C GLN A 109 -18.33 -28.14 14.34
N GLY A 110 -18.84 -28.40 13.13
CA GLY A 110 -19.86 -29.41 12.83
C GLY A 110 -21.30 -29.25 13.34
N GLU A 111 -21.62 -28.38 14.32
CA GLU A 111 -22.98 -28.36 14.92
C GLU A 111 -23.63 -26.97 15.07
N LEU A 112 -22.89 -25.86 14.90
CA LEU A 112 -23.41 -24.48 15.04
C LEU A 112 -23.85 -23.82 13.72
N SER A 113 -23.59 -24.48 12.58
CA SER A 113 -23.81 -23.94 11.23
C SER A 113 -25.28 -23.76 10.82
N ASN A 114 -26.23 -24.25 11.63
CA ASN A 114 -27.67 -24.15 11.37
C ASN A 114 -28.36 -23.02 12.15
N GLN A 115 -27.63 -22.21 12.92
CA GLN A 115 -28.20 -21.00 13.49
C GLN A 115 -27.94 -19.81 12.56
N GLU A 116 -29.02 -19.18 12.07
CA GLU A 116 -29.00 -17.96 11.25
C GLU A 116 -28.17 -16.83 11.89
N ASP A 117 -27.92 -16.91 13.21
CA ASP A 117 -27.12 -15.96 13.97
C ASP A 117 -25.61 -16.08 13.75
N TYR A 118 -25.07 -17.23 13.32
CA TYR A 118 -23.62 -17.47 13.30
C TYR A 118 -22.92 -16.98 12.03
N ARG A 119 -23.54 -17.16 10.86
CA ARG A 119 -23.03 -16.65 9.57
C ARG A 119 -24.14 -15.88 8.86
N CYS A 120 -24.00 -14.57 8.80
CA CYS A 120 -24.88 -13.72 8.01
C CYS A 120 -24.16 -13.38 6.69
N SER A 121 -24.77 -13.72 5.55
CA SER A 121 -24.12 -13.62 4.24
C SER A 121 -25.05 -13.07 3.15
N SER A 122 -24.43 -12.63 2.06
CA SER A 122 -25.04 -12.29 0.78
C SER A 122 -24.15 -12.80 -0.36
N ASN A 123 -24.56 -12.58 -1.60
CA ASN A 123 -23.72 -12.89 -2.77
C ASN A 123 -22.45 -12.03 -2.90
N SER A 124 -22.32 -10.94 -2.12
CA SER A 124 -21.17 -10.02 -2.20
C SER A 124 -20.32 -9.97 -0.93
N PHE A 125 -20.86 -10.38 0.22
CA PHE A 125 -20.12 -10.37 1.48
C PHE A 125 -20.61 -11.45 2.46
N THR A 126 -19.77 -11.78 3.43
CA THR A 126 -20.09 -12.61 4.60
C THR A 126 -19.55 -11.96 5.88
N VAL A 127 -20.38 -11.91 6.94
CA VAL A 127 -19.96 -11.46 8.26
C VAL A 127 -19.46 -12.63 9.09
N LEU A 128 -18.22 -12.55 9.56
CA LEU A 128 -17.54 -13.61 10.31
C LEU A 128 -17.02 -13.12 11.66
N ASP A 129 -16.86 -14.07 12.56
CA ASP A 129 -16.16 -13.89 13.83
C ASP A 129 -14.67 -14.19 13.66
N CYS A 130 -13.82 -13.27 14.14
CA CYS A 130 -12.37 -13.43 14.12
C CYS A 130 -11.87 -13.84 15.49
N SER A 131 -11.16 -14.96 15.55
CA SER A 131 -10.57 -15.45 16.79
C SER A 131 -9.28 -14.71 17.14
N ARG A 132 -8.46 -14.38 16.13
CA ARG A 132 -7.22 -13.60 16.26
C ARG A 132 -6.68 -13.18 14.89
N VAL A 133 -5.72 -12.26 14.90
CA VAL A 133 -5.00 -11.79 13.70
C VAL A 133 -3.53 -12.15 13.77
N LEU A 134 -3.01 -12.82 12.74
CA LEU A 134 -1.59 -13.07 12.58
C LEU A 134 -0.97 -11.97 11.72
N GLN A 135 -0.01 -11.21 12.24
CA GLN A 135 0.59 -10.10 11.47
C GLN A 135 1.81 -10.56 10.69
N LYS A 136 1.73 -10.53 9.35
CA LYS A 136 2.80 -10.93 8.41
C LYS A 136 3.38 -12.31 8.74
N PRO A 137 2.52 -13.33 8.85
CA PRO A 137 2.96 -14.67 9.20
C PRO A 137 3.79 -15.27 8.07
N THR A 138 4.74 -16.12 8.44
CA THR A 138 5.40 -17.04 7.53
C THR A 138 4.41 -18.09 7.02
N ILE A 139 4.74 -18.71 5.88
CA ILE A 139 3.95 -19.84 5.36
C ILE A 139 3.86 -20.99 6.36
N ALA A 140 4.90 -21.22 7.17
CA ALA A 140 4.90 -22.25 8.21
C ALA A 140 3.92 -21.91 9.34
N GLU A 141 3.94 -20.66 9.84
CA GLU A 141 2.96 -20.18 10.82
C GLU A 141 1.53 -20.34 10.28
N MET A 142 1.27 -19.94 9.02
CA MET A 142 -0.04 -20.11 8.39
C MET A 142 -0.49 -21.57 8.25
N ARG A 143 0.41 -22.49 7.91
CA ARG A 143 0.06 -23.91 7.82
C ARG A 143 -0.20 -24.56 9.18
N SER A 144 0.38 -24.01 10.24
CA SER A 144 0.25 -24.54 11.59
C SER A 144 -0.96 -24.00 12.36
N ALA A 145 -1.50 -22.86 11.94
CA ALA A 145 -2.59 -22.20 12.65
C ALA A 145 -3.96 -22.74 12.20
N SER A 146 -4.79 -23.06 13.19
CA SER A 146 -6.18 -23.41 12.99
C SER A 146 -6.99 -22.20 12.54
N GLY A 147 -8.07 -22.44 11.79
CA GLY A 147 -9.03 -21.41 11.44
C GLY A 147 -8.59 -20.44 10.33
N LEU A 148 -7.49 -20.73 9.63
CA LEU A 148 -6.99 -19.85 8.57
C LEU A 148 -7.60 -20.11 7.21
N ILE A 149 -7.85 -21.38 6.90
CA ILE A 149 -8.35 -21.81 5.60
C ILE A 149 -9.87 -21.94 5.70
N ASP A 150 -10.59 -21.19 4.88
CA ASP A 150 -12.02 -21.40 4.72
C ASP A 150 -12.23 -22.77 4.08
N SER A 151 -12.92 -23.65 4.80
CA SER A 151 -13.21 -25.02 4.37
C SER A 151 -14.02 -25.09 3.07
N THR A 152 -14.71 -24.02 2.68
CA THR A 152 -15.59 -24.00 1.52
C THR A 152 -14.83 -23.82 0.20
N ASP A 153 -13.80 -22.96 0.18
CA ASP A 153 -13.08 -22.60 -1.05
C ASP A 153 -11.55 -22.69 -0.94
N GLY A 154 -11.02 -23.05 0.24
CA GLY A 154 -9.59 -23.18 0.47
C GLY A 154 -8.86 -21.83 0.55
N SER A 155 -9.58 -20.71 0.59
CA SER A 155 -8.99 -19.38 0.70
C SER A 155 -8.54 -19.06 2.13
N ILE A 156 -7.57 -18.17 2.23
CA ILE A 156 -7.19 -17.50 3.47
C ILE A 156 -7.65 -16.04 3.41
N LEU A 157 -7.95 -15.45 4.56
CA LEU A 157 -8.47 -14.10 4.65
C LEU A 157 -7.36 -13.12 5.06
N ILE A 158 -7.04 -12.17 4.19
CA ILE A 158 -6.03 -11.13 4.44
C ILE A 158 -6.66 -9.78 4.81
N ASP A 159 -5.91 -8.97 5.54
CA ASP A 159 -6.30 -7.66 6.03
C ASP A 159 -6.24 -6.55 4.99
N SER A 160 -7.05 -5.52 5.22
CA SER A 160 -7.01 -4.25 4.48
C SER A 160 -7.60 -3.12 5.33
N ASN A 161 -8.53 -2.33 4.82
CA ASN A 161 -9.17 -1.26 5.56
C ASN A 161 -10.03 -1.83 6.70
N PHE A 162 -10.19 -1.05 7.75
CA PHE A 162 -11.08 -1.41 8.85
C PHE A 162 -11.74 -0.18 9.42
N TRP A 163 -12.90 -0.40 10.02
CA TRP A 163 -13.68 0.64 10.65
C TRP A 163 -13.65 0.46 12.18
N LEU A 164 -13.56 1.59 12.88
CA LEU A 164 -13.69 1.72 14.33
C LEU A 164 -14.99 2.42 14.71
N ASN A 165 -15.74 1.84 15.66
CA ASN A 165 -16.95 2.45 16.21
C ASN A 165 -16.61 3.67 17.10
N GLY A 166 -17.49 4.67 17.12
CA GLY A 166 -17.36 5.91 17.90
C GLY A 166 -17.02 5.68 19.37
N HIS A 167 -17.68 4.74 20.03
CA HIS A 167 -17.41 4.43 21.44
C HIS A 167 -16.00 3.86 21.65
N PHE A 168 -15.51 3.06 20.70
CA PHE A 168 -14.16 2.53 20.75
C PHE A 168 -13.12 3.60 20.43
N ILE A 169 -13.43 4.54 19.54
CA ILE A 169 -12.60 5.72 19.26
C ILE A 169 -12.46 6.58 20.52
N GLU A 170 -13.54 6.83 21.25
CA GLU A 170 -13.49 7.57 22.52
C GLU A 170 -12.58 6.87 23.54
N ALA A 171 -12.68 5.55 23.65
CA ALA A 171 -11.82 4.76 24.52
C ALA A 171 -10.33 4.83 24.10
N LEU A 172 -10.05 4.79 22.79
CA LEU A 172 -8.70 4.95 22.24
C LEU A 172 -8.14 6.35 22.50
N LEU A 173 -8.96 7.40 22.37
CA LEU A 173 -8.55 8.77 22.64
C LEU A 173 -8.24 8.97 24.14
N ALA A 174 -9.09 8.45 25.03
CA ALA A 174 -8.84 8.47 26.46
C ALA A 174 -7.57 7.69 26.84
N TRP A 175 -7.35 6.54 26.20
CA TRP A 175 -6.12 5.75 26.37
C TRP A 175 -4.88 6.51 25.90
N ARG A 176 -4.94 7.17 24.73
CA ARG A 176 -3.86 8.01 24.20
C ARG A 176 -3.52 9.11 25.20
N ASP A 177 -4.53 9.81 25.72
CA ASP A 177 -4.33 10.93 26.65
C ASP A 177 -3.69 10.46 27.97
N ALA A 178 -4.09 9.28 28.46
CA ALA A 178 -3.46 8.67 29.64
C ALA A 178 -2.00 8.22 29.41
N ASN A 179 -1.58 8.06 28.14
CA ASN A 179 -0.27 7.54 27.76
C ASN A 179 0.61 8.55 27.00
N GLU A 180 0.21 9.83 26.93
CA GLU A 180 0.85 10.86 26.09
C GLU A 180 2.36 10.94 26.29
N SER A 181 2.83 10.95 27.54
CA SER A 181 4.26 11.01 27.87
C SER A 181 5.05 9.79 27.38
N SER A 182 4.40 8.61 27.36
CA SER A 182 5.02 7.35 26.95
C SER A 182 5.08 7.22 25.43
N MET A 183 4.14 7.87 24.71
CA MET A 183 4.08 7.89 23.25
C MET A 183 5.16 8.77 22.60
N ALA A 184 5.82 9.65 23.36
CA ALA A 184 6.84 10.54 22.84
C ALA A 184 8.00 9.78 22.16
N GLY A 185 8.10 9.92 20.83
CA GLY A 185 9.12 9.26 20.01
C GLY A 185 8.88 7.77 19.76
N VAL A 186 7.68 7.27 20.02
CA VAL A 186 7.24 5.90 19.70
C VAL A 186 6.17 5.97 18.60
N GLU A 187 6.29 5.16 17.55
CA GLU A 187 5.30 5.00 16.49
C GLU A 187 4.57 3.68 16.71
N LEU A 188 3.23 3.71 16.74
CA LEU A 188 2.38 2.52 16.75
C LEU A 188 1.85 2.27 15.34
N ASP A 189 1.82 1.02 14.93
CA ASP A 189 1.31 0.55 13.64
C ASP A 189 -0.18 0.21 13.76
N ALA A 190 -1.02 0.85 12.95
CA ALA A 190 -2.46 0.63 13.00
C ALA A 190 -2.86 -0.83 12.77
N TYR A 191 -2.08 -1.57 11.98
CA TYR A 191 -2.36 -2.97 11.68
C TYR A 191 -1.72 -3.89 12.72
N GLY A 192 -0.39 -3.81 12.86
CA GLY A 192 0.39 -4.68 13.72
C GLY A 192 0.20 -4.44 15.21
N ASP A 193 -0.20 -3.23 15.63
CA ASP A 193 -0.43 -2.92 17.04
C ASP A 193 -1.91 -2.87 17.44
N LEU A 194 -2.82 -2.46 16.54
CA LEU A 194 -4.26 -2.48 16.86
C LEU A 194 -4.89 -3.84 16.57
N LEU A 195 -4.75 -4.38 15.34
CA LEU A 195 -5.46 -5.60 14.96
C LEU A 195 -4.96 -6.84 15.71
N ARG A 196 -3.65 -6.90 16.01
CA ARG A 196 -3.04 -8.06 16.65
C ARG A 196 -3.47 -8.27 18.11
N GLY A 197 -3.88 -7.21 18.80
CA GLY A 197 -4.38 -7.30 20.18
C GLY A 197 -5.86 -7.70 20.28
N LEU A 198 -6.53 -7.94 19.15
CA LEU A 198 -7.96 -8.23 19.08
C LEU A 198 -8.25 -9.70 18.81
N GLY A 199 -9.49 -10.08 19.13
CA GLY A 199 -9.96 -11.45 19.05
C GLY A 199 -9.77 -12.19 20.37
N ARG A 200 -10.61 -13.19 20.60
CA ARG A 200 -10.63 -13.94 21.87
C ARG A 200 -9.37 -14.75 22.13
N ASP A 201 -8.64 -15.12 21.07
CA ASP A 201 -7.42 -15.93 21.11
C ASP A 201 -6.15 -15.07 20.94
N ALA A 202 -6.26 -13.75 21.10
CA ALA A 202 -5.10 -12.87 21.13
C ALA A 202 -4.31 -13.06 22.42
N HIS A 203 -2.98 -13.16 22.30
CA HIS A 203 -2.07 -13.33 23.43
C HIS A 203 -1.06 -12.18 23.51
N LEU A 204 -0.83 -11.71 24.74
CA LEU A 204 0.07 -10.59 25.01
C LEU A 204 1.51 -10.85 24.55
N ASP A 205 2.01 -12.07 24.76
CA ASP A 205 3.39 -12.45 24.43
C ASP A 205 3.65 -12.43 22.92
N ASP A 206 2.64 -12.79 22.14
CA ASP A 206 2.70 -12.73 20.67
C ASP A 206 2.79 -11.28 20.19
N TYR A 207 2.37 -10.30 20.99
CA TYR A 207 2.22 -8.91 20.58
C TYR A 207 3.35 -8.00 21.08
N VAL A 208 3.65 -8.03 22.38
CA VAL A 208 4.51 -7.03 23.04
C VAL A 208 5.93 -7.01 22.49
N ASN A 209 6.49 -8.20 22.23
CA ASN A 209 7.88 -8.37 21.82
C ASN A 209 8.08 -8.35 20.30
N GLU A 210 7.02 -8.09 19.52
CA GLU A 210 7.08 -8.16 18.07
C GLU A 210 7.87 -7.00 17.47
N ILE A 211 9.00 -7.29 16.83
CA ILE A 211 9.86 -6.29 16.21
C ILE A 211 9.92 -6.41 14.68
N ARG A 212 9.28 -7.41 14.06
CA ARG A 212 9.32 -7.63 12.59
C ARG A 212 8.85 -6.42 11.78
N ASN A 213 7.92 -5.63 12.32
CA ASN A 213 7.40 -4.43 11.65
C ASN A 213 8.30 -3.20 11.79
N LEU A 214 9.30 -3.25 12.69
CA LEU A 214 10.20 -2.14 12.91
C LEU A 214 11.28 -2.12 11.84
N THR A 215 11.39 -0.98 11.15
CA THR A 215 12.42 -0.79 10.13
C THR A 215 13.83 -0.78 10.74
N ARG A 216 13.93 -0.55 12.06
CA ARG A 216 15.18 -0.53 12.83
C ARG A 216 14.94 -1.09 14.21
N PRO A 217 15.92 -1.79 14.81
CA PRO A 217 15.90 -2.06 16.23
C PRO A 217 15.79 -0.73 16.99
N PRO A 218 14.76 -0.54 17.83
CA PRO A 218 14.65 0.65 18.66
C PRO A 218 15.79 0.68 19.68
N SER A 219 16.16 1.87 20.17
CA SER A 219 17.05 1.95 21.34
C SER A 219 16.44 1.16 22.51
N PRO A 220 17.24 0.63 23.45
CA PRO A 220 16.69 -0.13 24.58
C PRO A 220 15.59 0.62 25.35
N SER A 221 15.75 1.94 25.52
CA SER A 221 14.75 2.82 26.13
C SER A 221 13.46 2.94 25.30
N THR A 222 13.56 2.97 23.97
CA THR A 222 12.41 3.04 23.07
C THR A 222 11.72 1.68 22.99
N ALA A 223 12.48 0.58 22.99
CA ALA A 223 11.96 -0.78 23.04
C ALA A 223 11.11 -1.01 24.30
N ALA A 224 11.63 -0.61 25.47
CA ALA A 224 10.94 -0.74 26.74
C ALA A 224 9.64 0.09 26.78
N ARG A 225 9.67 1.33 26.29
CA ARG A 225 8.45 2.17 26.19
C ARG A 225 7.44 1.60 25.21
N LEU A 226 7.88 1.11 24.06
CA LEU A 226 7.00 0.45 23.08
C LEU A 226 6.35 -0.79 23.70
N ALA A 227 7.12 -1.63 24.39
CA ALA A 227 6.58 -2.80 25.08
C ALA A 227 5.53 -2.39 26.14
N GLN A 228 5.80 -1.37 26.95
CA GLN A 228 4.85 -0.85 27.94
C GLN A 228 3.56 -0.33 27.29
N LEU A 229 3.67 0.45 26.20
CA LEU A 229 2.53 0.96 25.46
C LEU A 229 1.71 -0.19 24.86
N ARG A 230 2.37 -1.18 24.27
CA ARG A 230 1.71 -2.38 23.74
C ARG A 230 0.99 -3.15 24.84
N THR A 231 1.61 -3.35 25.99
CA THR A 231 0.92 -4.00 27.11
C THR A 231 -0.33 -3.23 27.53
N SER A 232 -0.25 -1.91 27.68
CA SER A 232 -1.41 -1.09 28.02
C SER A 232 -2.49 -1.10 26.91
N LEU A 233 -2.08 -1.06 25.64
CA LEU A 233 -2.99 -1.13 24.50
C LEU A 233 -3.68 -2.50 24.43
N PHE A 234 -2.95 -3.59 24.69
CA PHE A 234 -3.53 -4.93 24.74
C PHE A 234 -4.66 -5.02 25.77
N GLU A 235 -4.49 -4.46 26.97
CA GLU A 235 -5.54 -4.46 27.99
C GLU A 235 -6.78 -3.65 27.56
N LEU A 236 -6.62 -2.61 26.73
CA LEU A 236 -7.74 -1.88 26.13
C LEU A 236 -8.48 -2.72 25.07
N LEU A 237 -7.71 -3.48 24.28
CA LEU A 237 -8.20 -4.27 23.13
C LEU A 237 -8.80 -5.61 23.55
N LYS A 238 -8.31 -6.20 24.63
CA LYS A 238 -8.72 -7.52 25.10
C LYS A 238 -10.22 -7.54 25.39
N GLY A 239 -10.91 -8.48 24.75
CA GLY A 239 -12.36 -8.65 24.89
C GLY A 239 -13.21 -7.69 24.05
N ARG A 240 -12.59 -6.82 23.24
CA ARG A 240 -13.30 -6.01 22.23
C ARG A 240 -13.81 -6.89 21.09
N GLN A 241 -14.95 -6.52 20.53
CA GLN A 241 -15.57 -7.25 19.45
C GLN A 241 -14.90 -6.92 18.12
N LEU A 242 -14.24 -7.92 17.53
CA LEU A 242 -13.70 -7.87 16.17
C LEU A 242 -14.57 -8.75 15.26
N LYS A 243 -15.22 -8.13 14.29
CA LYS A 243 -15.90 -8.84 13.19
C LYS A 243 -15.16 -8.63 11.88
N LEU A 244 -15.29 -9.60 10.99
CA LEU A 244 -14.81 -9.48 9.62
C LEU A 244 -15.99 -9.27 8.69
N CYS A 245 -15.84 -8.36 7.76
CA CYS A 245 -16.65 -8.29 6.55
C CYS A 245 -15.83 -8.93 5.42
N ARG A 246 -16.01 -10.23 5.20
CA ARG A 246 -15.41 -10.96 4.08
C ARG A 246 -16.08 -10.48 2.80
N ILE A 247 -15.33 -9.90 1.87
CA ILE A 247 -15.84 -9.43 0.58
C ILE A 247 -15.56 -10.50 -0.48
N GLU A 248 -16.63 -11.13 -0.97
CA GLU A 248 -16.54 -12.36 -1.77
C GLU A 248 -15.84 -12.16 -3.11
N ARG A 249 -15.99 -10.98 -3.70
CA ARG A 249 -15.34 -10.61 -4.97
C ARG A 249 -14.53 -9.35 -4.76
N SER A 250 -13.27 -9.56 -4.40
CA SER A 250 -12.32 -8.48 -4.13
C SER A 250 -10.91 -8.88 -4.53
N ALA A 251 -10.07 -7.88 -4.81
CA ALA A 251 -8.65 -8.06 -4.96
C ALA A 251 -7.89 -6.99 -4.18
N LEU A 252 -6.67 -7.31 -3.78
CA LEU A 252 -5.77 -6.40 -3.09
C LEU A 252 -4.56 -6.15 -3.97
N VAL A 253 -4.46 -4.94 -4.47
CA VAL A 253 -3.40 -4.52 -5.38
C VAL A 253 -2.45 -3.61 -4.62
N HIS A 254 -1.38 -4.17 -4.08
CA HIS A 254 -0.37 -3.41 -3.35
C HIS A 254 0.55 -2.65 -4.31
N ILE A 255 0.76 -1.36 -4.06
CA ILE A 255 1.63 -0.45 -4.85
C ILE A 255 2.78 0.10 -3.99
N GLY A 256 3.26 -0.72 -3.05
CA GLY A 256 4.25 -0.35 -2.05
C GLY A 256 5.70 -0.30 -2.54
N SER A 257 5.98 -0.70 -3.77
CA SER A 257 7.28 -0.64 -4.44
C SER A 257 7.13 -0.40 -5.94
N THR A 258 8.20 0.07 -6.59
CA THR A 258 8.19 0.27 -8.06
C THR A 258 7.95 -1.03 -8.82
N LYS A 259 8.54 -2.15 -8.37
CA LYS A 259 8.32 -3.47 -9.00
C LYS A 259 6.87 -3.91 -8.91
N GLU A 260 6.29 -3.83 -7.71
CA GLU A 260 4.88 -4.18 -7.53
C GLU A 260 4.02 -3.33 -8.45
N TYR A 261 4.24 -2.01 -8.48
CA TYR A 261 3.50 -1.10 -9.35
C TYR A 261 3.65 -1.39 -10.85
N LEU A 262 4.87 -1.60 -11.35
CA LEU A 262 5.08 -1.94 -12.75
C LEU A 262 4.42 -3.27 -13.09
N ASN A 263 4.64 -4.33 -12.31
CA ASN A 263 3.98 -5.63 -12.53
C ASN A 263 2.46 -5.49 -12.63
N ASN A 264 1.91 -4.68 -11.75
CA ASN A 264 0.51 -4.31 -11.66
C ASN A 264 0.02 -3.59 -12.93
N LEU A 265 0.73 -2.57 -13.42
CA LEU A 265 0.37 -1.86 -14.65
C LEU A 265 0.31 -2.77 -15.89
N PHE A 266 1.11 -3.83 -15.91
CA PHE A 266 1.17 -4.80 -17.01
C PHE A 266 0.34 -6.07 -16.78
N GLN A 267 -0.34 -6.20 -15.64
CA GLN A 267 -1.29 -7.30 -15.37
C GLN A 267 -2.73 -6.78 -15.49
N PRO A 268 -3.44 -7.12 -16.58
CA PRO A 268 -4.63 -6.40 -16.98
C PRO A 268 -5.90 -6.67 -16.15
N ILE A 269 -5.96 -7.65 -15.25
CA ILE A 269 -7.26 -8.08 -14.71
C ILE A 269 -7.72 -7.19 -13.54
N GLU A 270 -6.89 -6.96 -12.52
CA GLU A 270 -7.36 -6.29 -11.29
C GLU A 270 -7.18 -4.76 -11.31
N LEU A 271 -6.18 -4.26 -12.05
CA LEU A 271 -5.97 -2.82 -12.20
C LEU A 271 -6.80 -2.18 -13.29
N ALA A 272 -7.08 -2.90 -14.37
CA ALA A 272 -8.03 -2.39 -15.36
C ALA A 272 -9.43 -2.23 -14.77
N ARG A 273 -9.81 -3.11 -13.82
CA ARG A 273 -11.03 -2.94 -13.02
C ARG A 273 -11.01 -1.63 -12.21
N CYS A 274 -9.89 -1.30 -11.58
CA CYS A 274 -9.75 -0.06 -10.79
C CYS A 274 -9.79 1.20 -11.64
N PHE A 275 -9.12 1.18 -12.80
CA PHE A 275 -8.77 2.40 -13.53
C PHE A 275 -9.51 2.57 -14.85
N SER A 276 -10.43 1.66 -15.18
CA SER A 276 -11.04 1.55 -16.51
C SER A 276 -9.97 1.63 -17.61
N THR A 277 -8.77 1.09 -17.35
CA THR A 277 -7.68 1.17 -18.29
C THR A 277 -7.98 0.22 -19.44
N ALA A 278 -8.32 0.78 -20.59
CA ALA A 278 -8.25 0.14 -21.90
C ALA A 278 -6.81 -0.27 -22.28
N ALA A 279 -5.94 -0.57 -21.31
CA ALA A 279 -4.73 -1.35 -21.52
C ALA A 279 -5.17 -2.80 -21.69
N ALA A 280 -5.67 -3.08 -22.90
CA ALA A 280 -5.81 -4.42 -23.41
C ALA A 280 -4.46 -5.16 -23.29
N PRO A 281 -4.46 -6.52 -23.29
CA PRO A 281 -3.25 -7.36 -23.27
C PRO A 281 -2.24 -7.11 -24.42
N ASP A 282 -2.50 -6.14 -25.30
CA ASP A 282 -1.63 -5.67 -26.38
C ASP A 282 -0.87 -4.36 -26.04
N SER A 283 -0.86 -3.92 -24.77
CA SER A 283 0.02 -2.83 -24.34
C SER A 283 1.45 -3.22 -24.70
N GLY A 284 2.07 -2.48 -25.63
CA GLY A 284 3.42 -2.73 -26.10
C GLY A 284 4.46 -2.81 -24.96
N PRO A 285 5.74 -3.02 -25.26
CA PRO A 285 6.79 -3.21 -24.24
C PRO A 285 6.87 -2.08 -23.21
N ILE A 286 6.34 -0.89 -23.52
CA ILE A 286 6.26 0.28 -22.65
C ILE A 286 4.82 0.78 -22.54
N LEU A 287 4.38 1.09 -21.32
CA LEU A 287 3.11 1.77 -21.05
C LEU A 287 3.34 3.29 -21.01
N VAL A 288 2.62 4.05 -21.84
CA VAL A 288 2.69 5.52 -21.87
C VAL A 288 1.34 6.10 -21.49
N THR A 289 1.27 6.80 -20.35
CA THR A 289 0.03 7.38 -19.82
C THR A 289 0.21 8.86 -19.52
N ASN A 290 -0.80 9.67 -19.85
CA ASN A 290 -0.82 11.12 -19.58
C ASN A 290 0.48 11.86 -19.98
N SER A 291 1.18 11.38 -21.01
CA SER A 291 2.51 11.85 -21.41
C SER A 291 2.52 12.36 -22.86
N ARG A 292 3.41 13.30 -23.16
CA ARG A 292 3.65 13.85 -24.50
C ARG A 292 5.06 13.50 -24.94
N ILE A 293 5.18 12.66 -25.97
CA ILE A 293 6.46 12.17 -26.47
C ILE A 293 6.63 12.62 -27.93
N ASN A 294 7.70 13.37 -28.21
CA ASN A 294 8.06 13.86 -29.54
C ASN A 294 9.54 13.57 -29.83
N ILE A 295 9.83 12.45 -30.49
CA ILE A 295 11.20 12.00 -30.74
C ILE A 295 11.47 11.95 -32.24
N ALA A 296 12.47 12.70 -32.70
CA ALA A 296 12.74 12.92 -34.12
C ALA A 296 13.13 11.63 -34.87
N ASN A 297 13.97 10.79 -34.26
CA ASN A 297 14.41 9.50 -34.83
C ASN A 297 13.60 8.30 -34.29
N GLY A 298 12.44 8.56 -33.68
CA GLY A 298 11.62 7.53 -33.03
C GLY A 298 12.11 7.14 -31.63
N LEU A 299 11.18 6.60 -30.82
CA LEU A 299 11.48 6.01 -29.52
C LEU A 299 12.08 4.61 -29.76
N GLU A 300 13.39 4.46 -29.58
CA GLU A 300 14.03 3.14 -29.65
C GLU A 300 13.81 2.41 -28.34
N ILE A 301 12.78 1.57 -28.32
CA ILE A 301 12.61 0.62 -27.23
C ILE A 301 13.62 -0.49 -27.47
N SER A 302 14.52 -0.73 -26.50
CA SER A 302 15.40 -1.90 -26.61
C SER A 302 14.51 -3.14 -26.78
N SER A 303 14.89 -4.10 -27.61
CA SER A 303 14.10 -5.32 -27.86
C SER A 303 13.81 -6.14 -26.59
N ASN A 304 14.45 -5.79 -25.47
CA ASN A 304 14.32 -6.39 -24.15
C ASN A 304 13.61 -5.46 -23.14
N GLY A 305 13.21 -4.24 -23.53
CA GLY A 305 12.66 -3.18 -22.69
C GLY A 305 11.18 -3.39 -22.31
N THR A 306 10.81 -4.59 -21.90
CA THR A 306 9.45 -4.91 -21.44
C THR A 306 9.24 -4.44 -20.00
N GLY A 307 8.00 -4.09 -19.66
CA GLY A 307 7.62 -3.77 -18.29
C GLY A 307 8.02 -2.36 -17.81
N SER A 308 8.28 -1.42 -18.72
CA SER A 308 8.64 -0.03 -18.38
C SER A 308 7.47 0.93 -18.56
N ALA A 309 7.34 1.95 -17.71
CA ALA A 309 6.24 2.91 -17.76
C ALA A 309 6.72 4.37 -17.84
N LEU A 310 6.03 5.18 -18.63
CA LEU A 310 6.17 6.63 -18.72
C LEU A 310 4.84 7.27 -18.37
N GLU A 311 4.81 8.01 -17.26
CA GLU A 311 3.62 8.68 -16.75
C GLU A 311 3.87 10.17 -16.56
N PHE A 312 2.92 11.01 -16.97
CA PHE A 312 2.98 12.47 -16.82
C PHE A 312 4.25 13.13 -17.39
N CYS A 313 4.89 12.50 -18.38
CA CYS A 313 6.15 12.94 -18.95
C CYS A 313 5.96 13.88 -20.14
N GLU A 314 6.93 14.75 -20.38
CA GLU A 314 7.04 15.56 -21.59
C GLU A 314 8.46 15.42 -22.16
N ILE A 315 8.63 14.59 -23.19
CA ILE A 315 9.94 14.27 -23.74
C ILE A 315 10.00 14.72 -25.20
N SER A 316 10.93 15.63 -25.48
CA SER A 316 11.33 16.04 -26.82
C SER A 316 12.85 15.91 -26.95
N ALA A 317 13.28 14.97 -27.80
CA ALA A 317 14.67 14.54 -27.96
C ALA A 317 14.95 14.04 -29.38
N ARG A 318 16.22 13.93 -29.76
CA ARG A 318 16.65 13.38 -31.05
C ARG A 318 16.40 11.87 -31.08
N SER A 319 16.85 11.19 -30.03
CA SER A 319 16.63 9.77 -29.78
C SER A 319 16.37 9.53 -28.29
N CYS A 320 15.60 8.49 -27.99
CA CYS A 320 15.38 8.04 -26.61
C CYS A 320 15.39 6.52 -26.58
N ARG A 321 16.22 5.96 -25.69
CA ARG A 321 16.33 4.53 -25.42
C ARG A 321 16.01 4.26 -23.95
N ILE A 322 15.06 3.36 -23.72
CA ILE A 322 14.61 2.98 -22.38
C ILE A 322 14.82 1.48 -22.20
N GLY A 323 15.49 1.14 -21.09
CA GLY A 323 15.73 -0.21 -20.64
C GLY A 323 14.47 -0.91 -20.11
N SER A 324 14.62 -2.14 -19.65
CA SER A 324 13.55 -2.94 -19.02
C SER A 324 13.24 -2.46 -17.60
N GLY A 325 12.00 -2.66 -17.14
CA GLY A 325 11.60 -2.36 -15.75
C GLY A 325 11.82 -0.92 -15.27
N CYS A 326 11.78 0.05 -16.17
CA CYS A 326 11.99 1.47 -15.87
C CYS A 326 10.69 2.18 -15.52
N LEU A 327 10.74 3.22 -14.69
CA LEU A 327 9.62 4.11 -14.43
C LEU A 327 10.05 5.57 -14.54
N LEU A 328 9.51 6.29 -15.51
CA LEU A 328 9.71 7.73 -15.65
C LEU A 328 8.39 8.42 -15.28
N SER A 329 8.42 9.23 -14.23
CA SER A 329 7.24 9.93 -13.71
C SER A 329 7.50 11.44 -13.66
N HIS A 330 6.61 12.23 -14.25
CA HIS A 330 6.71 13.70 -14.32
C HIS A 330 7.98 14.26 -15.00
N CYS A 331 8.76 13.43 -15.69
CA CYS A 331 10.02 13.84 -16.31
C CYS A 331 9.79 14.79 -17.48
N ARG A 332 10.67 15.81 -17.61
CA ARG A 332 10.70 16.69 -18.77
C ARG A 332 12.06 16.72 -19.44
N CYS A 333 12.07 16.54 -20.75
CA CYS A 333 13.20 16.83 -21.62
C CYS A 333 12.68 17.65 -22.79
N ARG A 334 13.26 18.82 -23.05
CA ARG A 334 12.87 19.70 -24.17
C ARG A 334 14.11 20.08 -24.98
N GLU A 335 14.91 19.09 -25.30
CA GLU A 335 16.17 19.25 -26.00
C GLU A 335 16.14 18.39 -27.28
N PRO A 336 15.62 18.92 -28.40
CA PRO A 336 15.40 18.14 -29.63
C PRO A 336 16.64 17.47 -30.21
N GLU A 337 17.84 17.91 -29.83
CA GLU A 337 19.12 17.35 -30.26
C GLU A 337 19.68 16.31 -29.26
N ALA A 338 19.07 16.16 -28.09
CA ALA A 338 19.57 15.27 -27.05
C ALA A 338 19.34 13.79 -27.39
N GLU A 339 20.28 12.96 -26.96
CA GLU A 339 20.14 11.51 -26.97
C GLU A 339 19.92 11.03 -25.53
N LEU A 340 18.73 10.51 -25.24
CA LEU A 340 18.36 10.03 -23.92
C LEU A 340 18.59 8.52 -23.84
N VAL A 341 19.36 8.05 -22.87
CA VAL A 341 19.57 6.62 -22.63
C VAL A 341 19.32 6.32 -21.15
N ILE A 342 18.25 5.58 -20.88
CA ILE A 342 17.88 5.12 -19.54
C ILE A 342 18.18 3.62 -19.44
N PRO A 343 19.11 3.19 -18.58
CA PRO A 343 19.42 1.76 -18.39
C PRO A 343 18.27 1.01 -17.71
N ASP A 344 18.33 -0.31 -17.73
CA ASP A 344 17.36 -1.19 -17.06
C ASP A 344 17.21 -0.87 -15.56
N GLY A 345 15.98 -1.00 -15.06
CA GLY A 345 15.64 -0.87 -13.64
C GLY A 345 15.72 0.55 -13.11
N TRP A 346 15.72 1.60 -13.93
CA TRP A 346 15.82 2.97 -13.44
C TRP A 346 14.46 3.62 -13.21
N VAL A 347 14.34 4.27 -12.04
CA VAL A 347 13.18 5.09 -11.67
C VAL A 347 13.61 6.55 -11.63
N LEU A 348 12.92 7.39 -12.39
CA LEU A 348 13.16 8.83 -12.43
C LEU A 348 11.87 9.58 -12.10
N GLN A 349 11.96 10.56 -11.20
CA GLN A 349 10.85 11.44 -10.88
C GLN A 349 11.29 12.89 -10.82
N THR A 350 10.55 13.80 -11.44
CA THR A 350 10.84 15.25 -11.37
C THR A 350 9.83 15.97 -10.48
N VAL A 351 10.33 16.71 -9.49
CA VAL A 351 9.52 17.46 -8.52
C VAL A 351 9.81 18.96 -8.66
N PRO A 352 8.79 19.82 -8.74
CA PRO A 352 8.98 21.27 -8.74
C PRO A 352 9.44 21.78 -7.37
N LEU A 353 10.36 22.76 -7.38
CA LEU A 353 10.77 23.47 -6.18
C LEU A 353 9.80 24.61 -5.85
N LEU A 354 9.70 24.94 -4.56
CA LEU A 354 8.85 26.02 -4.06
C LEU A 354 9.16 27.36 -4.75
N ALA A 355 8.13 28.19 -4.89
CA ALA A 355 8.22 29.57 -5.39
C ALA A 355 8.89 29.70 -6.78
N GLY A 356 8.79 28.67 -7.62
CA GLY A 356 9.37 28.71 -8.96
C GLY A 356 10.90 28.62 -9.00
N ALA A 357 11.54 28.16 -7.92
CA ALA A 357 13.00 28.02 -7.83
C ALA A 357 13.61 26.95 -8.78
N GLY A 358 12.80 26.34 -9.63
CA GLY A 358 13.21 25.32 -10.59
C GLY A 358 12.56 23.97 -10.31
N GLN A 359 13.24 22.91 -10.73
CA GLN A 359 12.80 21.52 -10.58
C GLN A 359 14.01 20.66 -10.23
N VAL A 360 13.78 19.55 -9.54
CA VAL A 360 14.81 18.55 -9.25
C VAL A 360 14.32 17.19 -9.73
N THR A 361 15.19 16.43 -10.40
CA THR A 361 14.94 15.05 -10.78
C THR A 361 15.66 14.13 -9.80
N TRP A 362 14.93 13.20 -9.21
CA TRP A 362 15.46 12.12 -8.40
C TRP A 362 15.57 10.87 -9.26
N ALA A 363 16.62 10.08 -9.02
CA ALA A 363 16.88 8.84 -9.74
C ALA A 363 17.37 7.76 -8.77
N TRP A 364 16.82 6.55 -8.89
CA TRP A 364 17.24 5.36 -8.13
C TRP A 364 16.95 4.09 -8.92
N HIS A 365 17.52 2.97 -8.49
CA HIS A 365 17.27 1.67 -9.10
C HIS A 365 16.00 1.03 -8.50
N SER A 366 15.21 0.31 -9.30
CA SER A 366 13.94 -0.31 -8.91
C SER A 366 14.07 -1.35 -7.79
N ASP A 367 15.29 -1.84 -7.57
CA ASP A 367 15.65 -2.78 -6.51
C ASP A 367 16.06 -2.09 -5.21
N ASP A 368 16.30 -0.78 -5.26
CA ASP A 368 16.69 -0.04 -4.09
C ASP A 368 15.54 -0.03 -3.08
N ASN A 369 15.85 -0.32 -1.83
CA ASN A 369 14.92 -0.20 -0.72
C ASN A 369 15.27 1.08 0.06
N PRO A 370 14.52 2.19 -0.09
CA PRO A 370 14.83 3.45 0.59
C PRO A 370 14.78 3.34 2.12
N LYS A 371 14.18 2.28 2.67
CA LYS A 371 14.17 2.00 4.11
C LYS A 371 15.52 1.47 4.63
N GLN A 372 16.32 0.85 3.77
CA GLN A 372 17.64 0.33 4.13
C GLN A 372 18.67 1.46 4.00
N ARG A 373 19.23 1.89 5.15
CA ARG A 373 20.17 3.03 5.23
C ARG A 373 21.65 2.63 5.28
N SER A 374 22.03 1.51 4.67
CA SER A 374 23.46 1.26 4.45
C SER A 374 23.92 2.16 3.30
N LEU A 375 24.36 3.39 3.59
CA LEU A 375 25.03 4.25 2.59
C LEU A 375 26.29 3.57 2.01
N SER A 376 26.84 2.59 2.75
CA SER A 376 27.91 1.69 2.30
C SER A 376 27.47 0.75 1.18
N GLU A 377 26.19 0.41 1.08
CA GLU A 377 25.62 -0.45 0.04
C GLU A 377 24.78 0.32 -0.98
N ALA A 378 24.36 1.55 -0.65
CA ALA A 378 23.59 2.40 -1.53
C ALA A 378 24.36 2.64 -2.83
N LYS A 379 23.69 2.48 -3.97
CA LYS A 379 24.28 2.69 -5.29
C LYS A 379 23.63 3.88 -5.97
N PHE A 380 24.43 4.79 -6.53
CA PHE A 380 23.99 5.80 -7.48
C PHE A 380 24.56 5.43 -8.85
N LEU A 381 23.69 5.29 -9.86
CA LEU A 381 24.05 4.78 -11.18
C LEU A 381 24.81 3.43 -11.15
N GLY A 382 24.40 2.53 -10.24
CA GLY A 382 25.03 1.23 -10.06
C GLY A 382 26.38 1.25 -9.33
N ARG A 383 26.85 2.41 -8.85
CA ARG A 383 28.11 2.59 -8.11
C ARG A 383 27.90 2.98 -6.65
N PRO A 384 28.75 2.56 -5.70
CA PRO A 384 28.60 2.94 -4.29
C PRO A 384 28.51 4.45 -4.10
N LEU A 385 27.50 4.91 -3.36
CA LEU A 385 27.09 6.32 -3.25
C LEU A 385 28.21 7.23 -2.71
N TRP A 386 29.11 6.69 -1.89
CA TRP A 386 30.27 7.41 -1.33
C TRP A 386 31.31 7.81 -2.38
N ASN A 387 31.28 7.22 -3.58
CA ASN A 387 32.15 7.58 -4.70
C ASN A 387 31.55 8.62 -5.65
N SER A 388 30.31 9.06 -5.46
CA SER A 388 29.52 9.64 -6.56
C SER A 388 28.98 11.06 -6.35
N PHE A 389 29.27 11.71 -5.22
CA PHE A 389 28.70 13.03 -4.93
C PHE A 389 29.70 14.05 -4.37
N ILE A 390 30.42 14.75 -5.26
CA ILE A 390 30.69 16.18 -5.12
C ILE A 390 30.59 16.83 -6.52
N ALA A 391 29.39 17.25 -6.93
CA ALA A 391 29.24 18.21 -8.02
C ALA A 391 28.77 19.54 -7.40
N ARG A 392 29.61 20.58 -7.46
CA ARG A 392 29.17 21.96 -7.22
C ARG A 392 28.62 22.52 -8.52
N PRO A 393 27.48 23.24 -8.51
CA PRO A 393 26.99 23.89 -9.72
C PRO A 393 27.96 25.00 -10.12
N ALA A 394 28.56 24.91 -11.30
CA ALA A 394 29.21 26.05 -11.94
C ALA A 394 28.13 26.82 -12.73
N ILE A 395 27.80 28.02 -12.26
CA ILE A 395 26.88 28.92 -12.96
C ILE A 395 27.64 29.56 -14.13
N GLY A 396 27.47 29.01 -15.33
CA GLY A 396 27.83 29.64 -16.59
C GLY A 396 26.58 30.18 -17.29
N ARG A 397 26.64 31.39 -17.85
CA ARG A 397 25.52 31.96 -18.63
C ARG A 397 25.35 31.16 -19.93
N GLY A 398 24.35 30.30 -19.97
CA GLY A 398 23.92 29.56 -21.16
C GLY A 398 23.96 28.04 -20.96
N GLY A 399 22.90 27.47 -20.38
CA GLY A 399 22.68 26.02 -20.31
C GLY A 399 23.39 25.31 -19.15
N VAL A 400 22.67 24.39 -18.50
CA VAL A 400 23.25 23.45 -17.54
C VAL A 400 23.85 22.30 -18.35
N VAL A 401 25.17 22.24 -18.44
CA VAL A 401 25.87 21.08 -18.99
C VAL A 401 26.18 20.12 -17.84
N TRP A 402 25.61 18.91 -17.85
CA TRP A 402 26.00 17.84 -16.96
C TRP A 402 27.33 17.25 -17.44
N GLN A 403 28.46 17.81 -17.00
CA GLN A 403 29.78 17.22 -17.23
C GLN A 403 30.16 16.29 -16.07
N TRP A 404 30.29 15.01 -16.39
CA TRP A 404 30.84 13.98 -15.51
C TRP A 404 32.36 14.02 -15.62
N GLN A 405 33.07 14.40 -14.56
CA GLN A 405 34.51 14.22 -14.49
C GLN A 405 34.84 13.00 -13.63
N PRO A 406 35.67 12.05 -14.12
CA PRO A 406 36.26 11.04 -13.25
C PRO A 406 37.21 11.73 -12.28
N VAL A 407 37.13 11.37 -11.00
CA VAL A 407 38.17 11.72 -10.02
C VAL A 407 39.23 10.64 -10.16
N ASP A 408 40.40 11.01 -10.67
CA ASP A 408 41.58 10.13 -10.61
C ASP A 408 41.98 9.90 -9.15
N CYS A 409 42.37 8.66 -8.89
CA CYS A 409 42.53 7.96 -7.60
C CYS A 409 43.21 8.73 -6.45
#